data_AF-A0A9E6AHQ4-F1
#
_entry.id   AF-A0A9E6AHQ4-F1
#
_cell.length_a   1.000
_cell.length_b   1.000
_cell.length_c   1.000
_cell.angle_alpha   90.00
_cell.angle_beta   90.00
_cell.angle_gamma   90.00
#
_symmetry.space_group_name_H-M   'P 1'
#
loop_
_entity.id
_entity.type
_entity.pdbx_description
1 polymer ?
#
loop_
_entity_poly.entity_id
_entity_poly.type
_entity_poly.pdbx_seq_one_letter_code
_entity_poly.pdbx_strand_id
1 'polypeptide(L)'
;MKMLLRTLGLGLVGSLLVVTSCSDDDSGGQSTPADAGRYSPEEVGSVCSSSDECFVDFSGPDGGLQGEPLCLEEVRAGYCTHTCQSDDDCCAAPRECDTDFPQVCSPFQSTGDEMCFLSCEVEDVERSGAEDDMAFCQTEVSADFSCRSSGGGSANRKICVPGACGQGATCAIDDDCLGGTVCLDNFVGGYCGSRDCVTNSDCATDSSCVVRPGGNFCLKQCTRESDCGLCRDQAVSAGCTDDVTFSEDGTTGSVCLPTLG
;
A
#
# COMPACT_ATOMS: atom_id res chain seq x y z
N MET A 1 62.79 1.88 -24.31
CA MET A 1 63.47 3.15 -24.65
C MET A 1 62.54 4.30 -24.32
N LYS A 2 63.05 5.32 -23.58
CA LYS A 2 62.45 6.62 -23.20
C LYS A 2 61.18 6.53 -22.33
N MET A 3 61.16 6.76 -21.01
CA MET A 3 61.82 7.73 -20.12
C MET A 3 61.45 9.20 -20.41
N LEU A 4 60.64 9.81 -19.53
CA LEU A 4 60.56 11.23 -19.13
C LEU A 4 59.41 11.35 -18.09
N LEU A 5 59.59 11.48 -16.78
CA LEU A 5 60.45 12.31 -15.92
C LEU A 5 59.88 13.72 -15.64
N ARG A 6 59.41 13.88 -14.38
CA ARG A 6 59.33 15.08 -13.52
C ARG A 6 58.35 16.20 -13.90
N THR A 7 57.59 16.71 -12.91
CA THR A 7 57.87 18.02 -12.27
C THR A 7 57.23 18.09 -10.87
N LEU A 8 58.01 18.61 -9.94
CA LEU A 8 57.74 18.97 -8.54
C LEU A 8 56.97 20.31 -8.45
N GLY A 9 56.10 20.45 -7.45
CA GLY A 9 55.66 21.74 -6.90
C GLY A 9 54.91 21.45 -5.60
N LEU A 10 55.56 21.47 -4.43
CA LEU A 10 56.02 22.59 -3.61
C LEU A 10 54.91 23.60 -3.23
N GLY A 11 54.32 23.34 -2.05
CA GLY A 11 54.04 24.38 -1.05
C GLY A 11 52.62 24.96 -1.01
N LEU A 12 51.90 24.64 0.07
CA LEU A 12 51.43 25.70 0.97
C LEU A 12 51.23 25.12 2.38
N VAL A 13 51.94 25.71 3.34
CA VAL A 13 51.76 25.53 4.77
C VAL A 13 50.54 26.35 5.16
N GLY A 14 49.44 25.68 5.50
CA GLY A 14 48.25 26.28 6.09
C GLY A 14 48.04 25.72 7.49
N SER A 15 48.54 26.43 8.50
CA SER A 15 48.19 26.20 9.90
C SER A 15 46.69 26.44 10.07
N LEU A 16 45.92 25.36 10.24
CA LEU A 16 44.52 25.44 10.64
C LEU A 16 44.39 25.09 12.12
N LEU A 17 43.75 26.02 12.83
CA LEU A 17 43.39 25.93 14.25
C LEU A 17 42.56 24.67 14.49
N VAL A 18 43.05 23.80 15.38
CA VAL A 18 42.26 22.69 15.93
C VAL A 18 41.32 23.28 16.98
N VAL A 19 40.12 23.68 16.55
CA VAL A 19 38.97 23.70 17.44
C VAL A 19 38.51 22.25 17.55
N THR A 20 38.71 21.66 18.73
CA THR A 20 38.04 20.43 19.13
C THR A 20 36.55 20.75 19.30
N SER A 21 35.79 20.69 18.21
CA SER A 21 34.36 20.37 18.29
C SER A 21 34.26 18.85 18.26
N CYS A 22 33.73 18.28 19.33
CA CYS A 22 33.14 16.96 19.28
C CYS A 22 31.97 17.06 18.29
N SER A 23 32.21 16.69 17.03
CA SER A 23 31.13 16.28 16.14
C SER A 23 30.82 14.85 16.55
N ASP A 24 29.80 14.70 17.37
CA ASP A 24 29.05 13.46 17.45
C ASP A 24 28.51 13.21 16.03
N ASP A 25 29.12 12.25 15.34
CA ASP A 25 28.68 11.77 14.02
C ASP A 25 27.35 10.99 14.19
N ASP A 26 26.30 11.70 14.58
CA ASP A 26 24.92 11.23 14.45
C ASP A 26 24.62 11.17 12.96
N SER A 27 24.77 9.97 12.40
CA SER A 27 24.29 9.61 11.07
C SER A 27 22.76 9.64 11.07
N GLY A 28 22.21 10.84 11.09
CA GLY A 28 20.80 11.11 10.85
C GLY A 28 20.51 10.81 9.39
N GLY A 29 20.25 9.53 9.09
CA GLY A 29 19.55 9.13 7.89
C GLY A 29 18.26 9.95 7.83
N GLN A 30 18.22 10.90 6.90
CA GLN A 30 17.07 11.75 6.68
C GLN A 30 16.00 10.89 5.99
N SER A 31 15.24 10.13 6.78
CA SER A 31 14.00 9.51 6.33
C SER A 31 13.10 10.64 5.84
N THR A 32 12.88 10.70 4.53
CA THR A 32 11.94 11.67 3.96
C THR A 32 10.55 11.40 4.52
N PRO A 33 9.73 12.43 4.83
CA PRO A 33 8.38 12.25 5.36
C PRO A 33 7.41 11.42 4.50
N ALA A 34 7.79 11.08 3.27
CA ALA A 34 7.06 10.16 2.39
C ALA A 34 7.24 8.67 2.77
N ASP A 35 8.16 8.35 3.69
CA ASP A 35 8.57 6.98 4.02
C ASP A 35 8.06 6.50 5.40
N ALA A 36 7.31 7.35 6.11
CA ALA A 36 6.93 7.13 7.51
C ALA A 36 5.70 6.21 7.71
N GLY A 37 5.26 5.46 6.70
CA GLY A 37 3.98 4.74 6.77
C GLY A 37 3.85 3.47 5.93
N ARG A 38 4.94 2.93 5.35
CA ARG A 38 4.87 1.78 4.43
C ARG A 38 5.85 0.65 4.74
N TYR A 39 6.32 0.55 5.98
CA TYR A 39 6.96 -0.70 6.40
C TYR A 39 5.84 -1.68 6.71
N SER A 40 5.53 -2.56 5.76
CA SER A 40 4.98 -3.84 6.16
C SER A 40 6.01 -4.46 7.10
N PRO A 41 5.60 -5.03 8.25
CA PRO A 41 6.53 -5.75 9.12
C PRO A 41 7.16 -6.94 8.40
N GLU A 42 6.62 -7.35 7.25
CA GLU A 42 7.03 -8.49 6.45
C GLU A 42 7.78 -8.09 5.18
N GLU A 43 8.72 -8.97 4.75
CA GLU A 43 9.37 -8.87 3.44
C GLU A 43 8.40 -9.23 2.32
N VAL A 44 7.57 -10.27 2.54
CA VAL A 44 6.39 -10.53 1.71
C VAL A 44 5.39 -9.40 1.93
N GLY A 45 5.19 -8.62 0.88
CA GLY A 45 4.33 -7.45 0.87
C GLY A 45 4.99 -6.11 1.08
N SER A 46 6.32 -6.10 1.10
CA SER A 46 7.10 -4.89 0.88
C SER A 46 6.81 -4.28 -0.50
N VAL A 47 6.99 -2.96 -0.58
CA VAL A 47 6.79 -2.14 -1.78
C VAL A 47 7.96 -2.35 -2.74
N CYS A 48 7.70 -2.42 -4.05
CA CYS A 48 8.74 -2.65 -5.05
C CYS A 48 8.44 -2.00 -6.40
N SER A 49 9.48 -1.65 -7.14
CA SER A 49 9.39 -1.22 -8.54
C SER A 49 9.86 -2.31 -9.51
N SER A 50 10.53 -3.36 -9.02
CA SER A 50 10.96 -4.53 -9.79
C SER A 50 11.27 -5.70 -8.87
N SER A 51 11.34 -6.93 -9.41
CA SER A 51 11.66 -8.13 -8.63
C SER A 51 13.03 -8.10 -7.94
N ASP A 52 13.99 -7.34 -8.48
CA ASP A 52 15.34 -7.21 -7.91
C ASP A 52 15.35 -6.40 -6.59
N GLU A 53 14.28 -5.67 -6.31
CA GLU A 53 14.10 -4.94 -5.04
C GLU A 53 13.46 -5.82 -3.96
N CYS A 54 12.96 -7.00 -4.32
CA CYS A 54 12.31 -7.92 -3.39
C CYS A 54 13.32 -8.86 -2.75
N PHE A 55 13.20 -9.07 -1.43
CA PHE A 55 14.00 -10.03 -0.69
C PHE A 55 15.52 -9.81 -0.87
N VAL A 56 15.97 -8.55 -0.90
CA VAL A 56 17.38 -8.21 -1.17
C VAL A 56 18.34 -8.88 -0.19
N ASP A 57 17.92 -9.06 1.06
CA ASP A 57 18.69 -9.71 2.11
C ASP A 57 18.79 -11.24 1.96
N PHE A 58 17.99 -11.83 1.05
CA PHE A 58 17.91 -13.26 0.76
C PHE A 58 18.55 -13.64 -0.58
N SER A 59 19.16 -12.68 -1.28
CA SER A 59 19.85 -12.89 -2.57
C SER A 59 21.14 -13.74 -2.45
N GLY A 60 21.50 -14.18 -1.25
CA GLY A 60 22.72 -14.93 -0.96
C GLY A 60 22.58 -16.45 -1.14
N PRO A 61 23.70 -17.20 -1.22
CA PRO A 61 23.67 -18.67 -1.32
C PRO A 61 23.02 -19.36 -0.11
N ASP A 62 22.87 -18.65 1.01
CA ASP A 62 22.23 -19.11 2.24
C ASP A 62 20.79 -18.57 2.39
N GLY A 63 20.31 -17.79 1.41
CA GLY A 63 19.11 -16.97 1.53
C GLY A 63 17.79 -17.72 1.62
N GLY A 64 17.78 -19.03 1.39
CA GLY A 64 16.69 -19.91 1.80
C GLY A 64 15.32 -19.70 1.16
N LEU A 65 15.09 -18.62 0.40
CA LEU A 65 13.80 -18.32 -0.22
C LEU A 65 13.39 -19.46 -1.14
N GLN A 66 12.20 -20.01 -0.93
CA GLN A 66 11.66 -21.07 -1.76
C GLN A 66 10.84 -20.46 -2.90
N GLY A 67 11.42 -20.43 -4.10
CA GLY A 67 10.75 -19.93 -5.31
C GLY A 67 11.43 -18.72 -5.94
N GLU A 68 10.82 -18.18 -7.00
CA GLU A 68 11.29 -17.00 -7.72
C GLU A 68 10.65 -15.74 -7.12
N PRO A 69 11.45 -14.73 -6.72
CA PRO A 69 10.93 -13.45 -6.24
C PRO A 69 10.24 -12.68 -7.37
N LEU A 70 9.11 -12.06 -7.06
CA LEU A 70 8.25 -11.35 -7.98
C LEU A 70 7.82 -10.01 -7.39
N CYS A 71 7.77 -8.98 -8.23
CA CYS A 71 7.14 -7.72 -7.91
C CYS A 71 5.82 -7.62 -8.69
N LEU A 72 4.69 -7.53 -7.98
CA LEU A 72 3.39 -7.32 -8.61
C LEU A 72 3.23 -5.84 -8.97
N GLU A 73 3.72 -5.44 -10.14
CA GLU A 73 3.72 -4.03 -10.59
C GLU A 73 2.31 -3.48 -10.89
N GLU A 74 1.30 -4.35 -11.04
CA GLU A 74 -0.10 -3.94 -11.22
C GLU A 74 -0.70 -3.30 -9.95
N VAL A 75 0.03 -3.38 -8.84
CA VAL A 75 -0.31 -2.80 -7.54
C VAL A 75 0.26 -1.40 -7.46
N ARG A 76 -0.48 -0.47 -6.85
CA ARG A 76 0.04 0.86 -6.57
C ARG A 76 1.30 0.74 -5.72
N ALA A 77 2.43 1.23 -6.26
CA ALA A 77 3.76 1.11 -5.69
C ALA A 77 4.37 -0.31 -5.63
N GLY A 78 3.71 -1.30 -6.25
CA GLY A 78 4.16 -2.69 -6.30
C GLY A 78 4.04 -3.46 -4.99
N TYR A 79 4.19 -4.78 -5.08
CA TYR A 79 4.10 -5.71 -3.95
C TYR A 79 5.04 -6.89 -4.16
N CYS A 80 5.96 -7.11 -3.22
CA CYS A 80 6.87 -8.24 -3.23
C CYS A 80 6.17 -9.52 -2.80
N THR A 81 6.33 -10.56 -3.60
CA THR A 81 5.93 -11.94 -3.31
C THR A 81 6.92 -12.89 -3.98
N HIS A 82 6.74 -14.20 -3.83
CA HIS A 82 7.49 -15.18 -4.59
C HIS A 82 6.59 -16.37 -4.93
N THR A 83 6.99 -17.13 -5.95
CA THR A 83 6.28 -18.36 -6.33
C THR A 83 6.39 -19.41 -5.23
N CYS A 84 5.40 -20.28 -5.11
CA CYS A 84 5.40 -21.39 -4.15
C CYS A 84 4.76 -22.64 -4.76
N GLN A 85 4.91 -23.78 -4.09
CA GLN A 85 4.21 -25.04 -4.39
C GLN A 85 3.35 -25.50 -3.20
N SER A 86 3.61 -25.00 -2.00
CA SER A 86 2.88 -25.30 -0.78
C SER A 86 3.01 -24.18 0.25
N ASP A 87 2.13 -24.16 1.25
CA ASP A 87 2.20 -23.19 2.36
C ASP A 87 3.55 -23.24 3.09
N ASP A 88 4.19 -24.42 3.18
CA ASP A 88 5.51 -24.58 3.83
C ASP A 88 6.66 -23.88 3.08
N ASP A 89 6.45 -23.49 1.83
CA ASP A 89 7.42 -22.70 1.06
C ASP A 89 7.36 -21.21 1.46
N CYS A 90 6.22 -20.77 1.96
CA CYS A 90 6.02 -19.42 2.48
C CYS A 90 6.50 -19.34 3.93
N CYS A 91 7.24 -18.29 4.28
CA CYS A 91 7.95 -18.13 5.54
C CYS A 91 9.04 -19.20 5.79
N ALA A 92 9.54 -19.87 4.74
CA ALA A 92 10.54 -20.91 4.86
C ALA A 92 11.93 -20.33 5.16
N ALA A 93 12.23 -19.15 4.64
CA ALA A 93 13.50 -18.50 4.83
C ALA A 93 13.53 -17.72 6.17
N PRO A 94 14.67 -17.73 6.90
CA PRO A 94 14.80 -16.97 8.13
C PRO A 94 14.55 -15.48 7.90
N ARG A 95 13.55 -14.90 8.59
CA ARG A 95 13.10 -13.48 8.46
C ARG A 95 12.29 -13.15 7.22
N GLU A 96 11.91 -14.13 6.42
CA GLU A 96 10.92 -13.91 5.36
C GLU A 96 9.59 -13.45 5.94
N CYS A 97 9.25 -14.01 7.11
CA CYS A 97 8.14 -13.60 7.95
C CYS A 97 8.65 -13.24 9.36
N ASP A 98 8.57 -11.97 9.72
CA ASP A 98 8.89 -11.40 11.03
C ASP A 98 7.66 -11.39 11.98
N THR A 99 6.43 -11.55 11.49
CA THR A 99 5.23 -11.77 12.34
C THR A 99 4.82 -13.25 12.43
N ASP A 100 3.88 -13.54 13.33
CA ASP A 100 3.28 -14.88 13.49
C ASP A 100 2.03 -15.08 12.60
N PHE A 101 1.78 -14.19 11.63
CA PHE A 101 0.66 -14.35 10.70
C PHE A 101 1.04 -15.29 9.54
N PRO A 102 0.18 -16.28 9.23
CA PRO A 102 0.53 -17.25 8.21
C PRO A 102 0.48 -16.62 6.81
N GLN A 103 1.56 -16.79 6.06
CA GLN A 103 1.55 -16.64 4.61
C GLN A 103 1.12 -17.99 3.99
N VAL A 104 0.33 -17.94 2.92
CA VAL A 104 -0.25 -19.13 2.30
C VAL A 104 0.02 -19.13 0.81
N CYS A 105 0.25 -20.32 0.27
CA CYS A 105 0.48 -20.50 -1.15
C CYS A 105 -0.87 -20.49 -1.87
N SER A 106 -1.09 -19.50 -2.72
CA SER A 106 -2.35 -19.34 -3.42
C SER A 106 -2.20 -18.82 -4.83
N PRO A 107 -3.10 -19.22 -5.75
CA PRO A 107 -3.12 -18.64 -7.08
C PRO A 107 -3.48 -17.15 -7.02
N PHE A 108 -2.82 -16.37 -7.87
CA PHE A 108 -3.18 -14.98 -8.12
C PHE A 108 -3.69 -14.84 -9.55
N GLN A 109 -4.86 -14.24 -9.70
CA GLN A 109 -5.51 -14.06 -11.01
C GLN A 109 -5.69 -15.41 -11.75
N SER A 110 -5.78 -15.36 -13.09
CA SER A 110 -5.95 -16.52 -13.95
C SER A 110 -4.65 -16.97 -14.63
N THR A 111 -3.48 -16.59 -14.10
CA THR A 111 -2.17 -16.95 -14.67
C THR A 111 -1.84 -18.43 -14.45
N GLY A 112 -2.33 -19.01 -13.36
CA GLY A 112 -2.08 -20.40 -12.98
C GLY A 112 -0.86 -20.59 -12.10
N ASP A 113 -0.14 -19.52 -11.78
CA ASP A 113 1.00 -19.52 -10.86
C ASP A 113 0.50 -19.32 -9.42
N GLU A 114 1.10 -20.06 -8.48
CA GLU A 114 0.86 -19.91 -7.04
C GLU A 114 1.96 -19.03 -6.42
N MET A 115 1.55 -18.10 -5.56
CA MET A 115 2.43 -17.15 -4.88
C MET A 115 2.07 -17.06 -3.39
N CYS A 116 3.02 -16.60 -2.58
CA CYS A 116 2.83 -16.42 -1.15
C CYS A 116 2.10 -15.11 -0.85
N PHE A 117 0.98 -15.21 -0.13
CA PHE A 117 0.17 -14.08 0.32
C PHE A 117 -0.21 -14.20 1.78
N LEU A 118 -0.43 -13.06 2.44
CA LEU A 118 -0.86 -13.03 3.82
C LEU A 118 -2.27 -13.61 3.91
N SER A 119 -2.46 -14.62 4.77
CA SER A 119 -3.78 -15.18 5.05
C SER A 119 -4.65 -14.17 5.79
N CYS A 120 -5.88 -13.99 5.33
CA CYS A 120 -6.92 -13.25 6.03
C CYS A 120 -8.11 -14.16 6.36
N GLU A 121 -7.83 -15.42 6.65
CA GLU A 121 -8.82 -16.34 7.21
C GLU A 121 -9.30 -15.82 8.58
N VAL A 122 -10.50 -16.23 8.97
CA VAL A 122 -11.17 -15.71 10.18
C VAL A 122 -10.29 -15.90 11.42
N GLU A 123 -9.60 -17.03 11.54
CA GLU A 123 -8.72 -17.33 12.68
C GLU A 123 -7.50 -16.40 12.76
N ASP A 124 -7.04 -15.87 11.64
CA ASP A 124 -5.90 -14.95 11.58
C ASP A 124 -6.36 -13.51 11.86
N VAL A 125 -7.52 -13.12 11.33
CA VAL A 125 -8.18 -11.84 11.63
C VAL A 125 -8.49 -11.75 13.13
N GLU A 126 -9.11 -12.77 13.72
CA GLU A 126 -9.40 -12.81 15.15
C GLU A 126 -8.13 -12.75 16.01
N ARG A 127 -7.04 -13.37 15.57
CA ARG A 127 -5.74 -13.36 16.27
C ARG A 127 -5.12 -11.96 16.29
N SER A 128 -5.25 -11.21 15.21
CA SER A 128 -4.75 -9.83 15.12
C SER A 128 -5.52 -8.84 16.01
N GLY A 129 -6.80 -9.14 16.31
CA GLY A 129 -7.70 -8.21 16.97
C GLY A 129 -8.26 -7.12 16.03
N ALA A 130 -8.04 -7.25 14.72
CA ALA A 130 -8.69 -6.40 13.72
C ALA A 130 -10.23 -6.54 13.77
N GLU A 131 -10.92 -5.47 13.41
CA GLU A 131 -12.39 -5.44 13.42
C GLU A 131 -12.98 -6.41 12.37
N ASP A 132 -12.34 -6.48 11.21
CA ASP A 132 -12.72 -7.36 10.10
C ASP A 132 -11.52 -7.68 9.20
N ASP A 133 -11.77 -8.52 8.20
CA ASP A 133 -10.79 -9.03 7.25
C ASP A 133 -10.16 -7.95 6.36
N MET A 134 -10.90 -6.90 6.02
CA MET A 134 -10.38 -5.76 5.26
C MET A 134 -9.50 -4.89 6.15
N ALA A 135 -9.93 -4.57 7.37
CA ALA A 135 -9.13 -3.83 8.33
C ALA A 135 -7.81 -4.54 8.64
N PHE A 136 -7.84 -5.87 8.76
CA PHE A 136 -6.65 -6.70 8.92
C PHE A 136 -5.67 -6.51 7.75
N CYS A 137 -6.11 -6.75 6.50
CA CYS A 137 -5.23 -6.59 5.34
C CYS A 137 -4.69 -5.16 5.18
N GLN A 138 -5.52 -4.15 5.50
CA GLN A 138 -5.12 -2.75 5.43
C GLN A 138 -4.07 -2.36 6.48
N THR A 139 -4.10 -3.03 7.62
CA THR A 139 -3.20 -2.76 8.75
C THR A 139 -1.90 -3.54 8.61
N GLU A 140 -1.99 -4.84 8.32
CA GLU A 140 -0.83 -5.74 8.31
C GLU A 140 -0.06 -5.72 6.98
N VAL A 141 -0.72 -5.35 5.87
CA VAL A 141 -0.08 -5.24 4.56
C VAL A 141 0.05 -3.78 4.14
N SER A 142 -1.05 -3.18 3.69
CA SER A 142 -1.14 -1.75 3.37
C SER A 142 -2.57 -1.36 3.07
N ALA A 143 -2.88 -0.06 3.14
CA ALA A 143 -4.22 0.47 2.84
C ALA A 143 -4.76 0.08 1.45
N ASP A 144 -3.89 -0.27 0.49
CA ASP A 144 -4.30 -0.67 -0.86
C ASP A 144 -4.78 -2.15 -0.92
N PHE A 145 -4.71 -2.91 0.18
CA PHE A 145 -5.05 -4.33 0.22
C PHE A 145 -6.45 -4.61 0.75
N SER A 146 -7.03 -5.70 0.25
CA SER A 146 -8.33 -6.21 0.66
C SER A 146 -8.29 -7.73 0.81
N CYS A 147 -9.05 -8.25 1.77
CA CYS A 147 -9.21 -9.69 1.89
C CYS A 147 -10.10 -10.22 0.78
N ARG A 148 -9.57 -11.14 -0.05
CA ARG A 148 -10.35 -11.78 -1.12
C ARG A 148 -10.12 -13.28 -1.13
N SER A 149 -11.09 -13.97 -1.71
CA SER A 149 -10.95 -15.39 -2.02
C SER A 149 -9.96 -15.58 -3.17
N SER A 150 -8.99 -16.49 -3.02
CA SER A 150 -8.08 -16.87 -4.11
C SER A 150 -8.77 -17.61 -5.25
N GLY A 151 -9.97 -18.16 -5.05
CA GLY A 151 -10.76 -18.73 -6.14
C GLY A 151 -11.90 -19.66 -5.70
N GLY A 152 -12.38 -20.51 -6.61
CA GLY A 152 -13.38 -21.54 -6.31
C GLY A 152 -12.75 -22.92 -6.20
N GLY A 153 -13.29 -23.79 -5.34
CA GLY A 153 -12.84 -25.17 -5.19
C GLY A 153 -12.46 -25.51 -3.76
N SER A 154 -11.89 -26.71 -3.56
CA SER A 154 -11.47 -27.20 -2.24
C SER A 154 -10.18 -26.56 -1.71
N ALA A 155 -9.45 -25.82 -2.56
CA ALA A 155 -8.23 -25.10 -2.21
C ALA A 155 -8.46 -23.58 -2.09
N ASN A 156 -9.72 -23.14 -2.04
CA ASN A 156 -10.02 -21.73 -1.85
C ASN A 156 -9.53 -21.25 -0.48
N ARG A 157 -8.80 -20.15 -0.47
CA ARG A 157 -8.28 -19.47 0.72
C ARG A 157 -8.68 -18.01 0.73
N LYS A 158 -8.71 -17.40 1.90
CA LYS A 158 -8.81 -15.95 2.08
C LYS A 158 -7.39 -15.37 2.18
N ILE A 159 -7.04 -14.53 1.22
CA ILE A 159 -5.73 -13.89 1.15
C ILE A 159 -5.86 -12.37 1.01
N CYS A 160 -4.91 -11.65 1.59
CA CYS A 160 -4.75 -10.23 1.39
C CYS A 160 -4.14 -10.02 0.00
N VAL A 161 -4.92 -9.40 -0.87
CA VAL A 161 -4.51 -9.07 -2.23
C VAL A 161 -4.77 -7.60 -2.51
N PRO A 162 -4.06 -7.02 -3.49
CA PRO A 162 -4.33 -5.68 -3.98
C PRO A 162 -5.81 -5.48 -4.28
N GLY A 163 -6.39 -4.46 -3.65
CA GLY A 163 -7.75 -4.00 -3.92
C GLY A 163 -7.80 -3.15 -5.19
N ALA A 164 -8.98 -3.04 -5.78
CA ALA A 164 -9.20 -2.11 -6.88
C ALA A 164 -9.28 -0.67 -6.32
N CYS A 165 -8.15 0.05 -6.38
CA CYS A 165 -8.14 1.48 -6.10
C CYS A 165 -8.91 2.26 -7.17
N GLY A 166 -9.65 3.28 -6.75
CA GLY A 166 -10.50 4.06 -7.63
C GLY A 166 -11.25 5.11 -6.84
N GLN A 167 -12.58 5.10 -6.95
CA GLN A 167 -13.43 5.98 -6.16
C GLN A 167 -13.21 5.75 -4.66
N GLY A 168 -12.88 6.81 -3.93
CA GLY A 168 -12.52 6.76 -2.51
C GLY A 168 -11.05 6.97 -2.20
N ALA A 169 -10.15 6.72 -3.15
CA ALA A 169 -8.71 6.74 -2.89
C ALA A 169 -8.18 8.15 -2.53
N THR A 170 -7.09 8.21 -1.77
CA THR A 170 -6.29 9.44 -1.55
C THR A 170 -5.68 9.92 -2.87
N CYS A 171 -5.59 11.23 -3.07
CA CYS A 171 -4.98 11.83 -4.27
C CYS A 171 -4.41 13.22 -3.96
N ALA A 172 -3.39 13.62 -4.71
CA ALA A 172 -2.89 14.99 -4.73
C ALA A 172 -3.31 15.71 -6.02
N ILE A 173 -3.43 14.98 -7.12
CA ILE A 173 -3.79 15.49 -8.45
C ILE A 173 -4.71 14.52 -9.19
N ASP A 174 -5.35 14.97 -10.27
CA ASP A 174 -6.28 14.15 -11.06
C ASP A 174 -5.64 12.88 -11.64
N ASP A 175 -4.36 12.93 -12.01
CA ASP A 175 -3.63 11.78 -12.58
C ASP A 175 -3.42 10.64 -11.58
N ASP A 176 -3.59 10.88 -10.27
CA ASP A 176 -3.55 9.83 -9.24
C ASP A 176 -4.82 8.97 -9.24
N CYS A 177 -5.88 9.46 -9.89
CA CYS A 177 -7.21 8.88 -9.87
C CYS A 177 -7.46 7.97 -11.07
N LEU A 178 -8.01 6.79 -10.80
CA LEU A 178 -8.34 5.79 -11.83
C LEU A 178 -9.80 5.92 -12.29
N GLY A 179 -10.11 5.32 -13.44
CA GLY A 179 -11.49 5.22 -13.94
C GLY A 179 -12.13 6.54 -14.39
N GLY A 180 -11.32 7.56 -14.70
CA GLY A 180 -11.82 8.87 -15.14
C GLY A 180 -12.42 9.73 -14.02
N THR A 181 -12.08 9.41 -12.77
CA THR A 181 -12.39 10.27 -11.61
C THR A 181 -11.41 11.44 -11.53
N VAL A 182 -11.77 12.48 -10.79
CA VAL A 182 -10.95 13.66 -10.51
C VAL A 182 -10.58 13.70 -9.04
N CYS A 183 -9.49 14.39 -8.72
CA CYS A 183 -9.09 14.61 -7.35
C CYS A 183 -9.96 15.72 -6.71
N LEU A 184 -10.70 15.35 -5.67
CA LEU A 184 -11.49 16.27 -4.86
C LEU A 184 -10.60 16.83 -3.76
N ASP A 185 -9.95 17.96 -4.05
CA ASP A 185 -8.96 18.66 -3.22
C ASP A 185 -9.56 19.41 -2.01
N ASN A 186 -10.89 19.48 -1.92
CA ASN A 186 -11.62 20.03 -0.77
C ASN A 186 -11.68 19.08 0.44
N PHE A 187 -11.05 17.91 0.35
CA PHE A 187 -10.92 16.93 1.43
C PHE A 187 -9.47 16.80 1.88
N VAL A 188 -9.26 16.56 3.18
CA VAL A 188 -7.93 16.28 3.72
C VAL A 188 -7.36 15.04 3.05
N GLY A 189 -6.16 15.16 2.46
CA GLY A 189 -5.52 14.10 1.67
C GLY A 189 -6.14 13.86 0.29
N GLY A 190 -7.10 14.68 -0.14
CA GLY A 190 -7.83 14.49 -1.37
C GLY A 190 -8.75 13.25 -1.35
N TYR A 191 -9.58 13.15 -2.39
CA TYR A 191 -10.49 12.02 -2.59
C TYR A 191 -10.76 11.83 -4.08
N CYS A 192 -10.43 10.67 -4.64
CA CYS A 192 -10.80 10.34 -6.02
C CYS A 192 -12.31 10.14 -6.12
N GLY A 193 -12.98 10.98 -6.90
CA GLY A 193 -14.41 10.90 -7.14
C GLY A 193 -14.85 11.72 -8.34
N SER A 194 -16.16 11.95 -8.48
CA SER A 194 -16.71 12.79 -9.55
C SER A 194 -17.40 14.01 -8.94
N ARG A 195 -17.34 15.16 -9.63
CA ARG A 195 -18.04 16.40 -9.25
C ARG A 195 -19.33 16.56 -10.06
N ASP A 196 -20.21 17.42 -9.59
CA ASP A 196 -21.40 17.90 -10.28
C ASP A 196 -22.41 16.81 -10.69
N CYS A 197 -22.46 15.71 -9.94
CA CYS A 197 -23.48 14.70 -10.13
C CYS A 197 -24.88 15.27 -9.85
N VAL A 198 -25.88 14.82 -10.59
CA VAL A 198 -27.29 15.20 -10.39
C VAL A 198 -28.07 14.03 -9.80
N THR A 199 -27.73 12.81 -10.21
CA THR A 199 -28.37 11.55 -9.80
C THR A 199 -27.33 10.49 -9.47
N ASN A 200 -27.77 9.41 -8.83
CA ASN A 200 -26.89 8.26 -8.57
C ASN A 200 -26.38 7.60 -9.86
N SER A 201 -27.11 7.73 -10.97
CA SER A 201 -26.69 7.17 -12.26
C SER A 201 -25.52 7.90 -12.93
N ASP A 202 -25.18 9.10 -12.43
CA ASP A 202 -23.98 9.83 -12.84
C ASP A 202 -22.71 9.31 -12.14
N CYS A 203 -22.88 8.49 -11.09
CA CYS A 203 -21.80 7.94 -10.29
C CYS A 203 -21.44 6.51 -10.71
N ALA A 204 -20.26 6.05 -10.30
CA ALA A 204 -19.87 4.64 -10.47
C ALA A 204 -20.81 3.70 -9.71
N THR A 205 -20.82 2.41 -10.09
CA THR A 205 -21.74 1.38 -9.59
C THR A 205 -21.79 1.24 -8.06
N ASP A 206 -20.74 1.63 -7.35
CA ASP A 206 -20.60 1.57 -5.89
C ASP A 206 -20.54 2.96 -5.24
N SER A 207 -21.15 3.97 -5.87
CA SER A 207 -21.13 5.35 -5.38
C SER A 207 -22.50 6.01 -5.46
N SER A 208 -22.73 6.96 -4.55
CA SER A 208 -23.96 7.76 -4.50
C SER A 208 -23.65 9.24 -4.72
N CYS A 209 -24.61 9.95 -5.32
CA CYS A 209 -24.50 11.40 -5.47
C CYS A 209 -24.92 12.11 -4.18
N VAL A 210 -23.98 12.80 -3.56
CA VAL A 210 -24.15 13.46 -2.25
C VAL A 210 -23.97 14.96 -2.38
N VAL A 211 -24.90 15.72 -1.80
CA VAL A 211 -24.90 17.17 -1.75
C VAL A 211 -24.07 17.63 -0.54
N ARG A 212 -23.07 18.48 -0.78
CA ARG A 212 -22.20 19.05 0.27
C ARG A 212 -21.97 20.55 0.03
N PRO A 213 -21.45 21.29 1.03
CA PRO A 213 -20.87 22.60 0.79
C PRO A 213 -19.80 22.50 -0.32
N GLY A 214 -19.96 23.28 -1.39
CA GLY A 214 -19.06 23.27 -2.53
C GLY A 214 -19.57 22.52 -3.77
N GLY A 215 -20.65 21.74 -3.66
CA GLY A 215 -21.27 21.08 -4.81
C GLY A 215 -21.79 19.68 -4.51
N ASN A 216 -22.09 18.94 -5.58
CA ASN A 216 -22.50 17.55 -5.50
C ASN A 216 -21.30 16.67 -5.87
N PHE A 217 -21.12 15.59 -5.13
CA PHE A 217 -19.98 14.68 -5.31
C PHE A 217 -20.45 13.24 -5.33
N CYS A 218 -19.86 12.43 -6.20
CA CYS A 218 -20.00 10.99 -6.13
C CYS A 218 -19.06 10.46 -5.04
N LEU A 219 -19.64 9.94 -3.96
CA LEU A 219 -18.91 9.34 -2.85
C LEU A 219 -19.18 7.83 -2.83
N LYS A 220 -18.13 7.06 -2.56
CA LYS A 220 -18.18 5.60 -2.45
C LYS A 220 -19.19 5.20 -1.37
N GLN A 221 -20.09 4.27 -1.68
CA GLN A 221 -20.98 3.65 -0.71
C GLN A 221 -20.19 2.73 0.22
N CYS A 222 -20.65 2.59 1.46
CA CYS A 222 -20.02 1.74 2.44
C CYS A 222 -21.05 1.01 3.30
N THR A 223 -20.61 -0.10 3.87
CA THR A 223 -21.36 -0.92 4.83
C THR A 223 -20.70 -0.93 6.21
N ARG A 224 -19.41 -0.61 6.29
CA ARG A 224 -18.56 -0.59 7.48
C ARG A 224 -17.41 0.39 7.28
N GLU A 225 -16.70 0.71 8.36
CA GLU A 225 -15.60 1.70 8.36
C GLU A 225 -14.42 1.27 7.47
N SER A 226 -14.06 -0.02 7.47
CA SER A 226 -12.94 -0.55 6.68
C SER A 226 -13.15 -0.45 5.16
N ASP A 227 -14.40 -0.34 4.68
CA ASP A 227 -14.70 -0.07 3.27
C ASP A 227 -14.15 1.30 2.83
N CYS A 228 -14.01 2.23 3.77
CA CYS A 228 -13.57 3.60 3.57
C CYS A 228 -12.07 3.81 3.80
N GLY A 229 -11.36 2.79 4.31
CA GLY A 229 -9.90 2.77 4.41
C GLY A 229 -9.20 2.31 3.13
N LEU A 230 -9.92 1.64 2.22
CA LEU A 230 -9.29 1.07 1.03
C LEU A 230 -8.70 2.17 0.13
N CYS A 231 -7.39 2.07 -0.10
CA CYS A 231 -6.56 3.01 -0.84
C CYS A 231 -6.52 4.43 -0.25
N ARG A 232 -6.71 4.54 1.07
CA ARG A 232 -6.53 5.78 1.85
C ARG A 232 -5.58 5.55 3.02
N ASP A 233 -4.60 6.43 3.18
CA ASP A 233 -3.76 6.39 4.37
C ASP A 233 -4.60 6.56 5.65
N GLN A 234 -4.26 5.82 6.71
CA GLN A 234 -4.98 5.87 7.99
C GLN A 234 -5.05 7.29 8.57
N ALA A 235 -4.04 8.13 8.30
CA ALA A 235 -3.99 9.51 8.75
C ALA A 235 -5.06 10.42 8.11
N VAL A 236 -5.63 10.01 6.96
CA VAL A 236 -6.64 10.76 6.20
C VAL A 236 -7.87 9.90 5.89
N SER A 237 -8.17 8.96 6.79
CA SER A 237 -9.30 8.04 6.65
C SER A 237 -10.63 8.77 6.46
N ALA A 238 -11.55 8.12 5.75
CA ALA A 238 -12.93 8.55 5.62
C ALA A 238 -13.80 7.71 6.56
N GLY A 239 -14.83 8.34 7.16
CA GLY A 239 -15.79 7.63 8.00
C GLY A 239 -16.95 7.08 7.17
N CYS A 240 -17.48 5.91 7.53
CA CYS A 240 -18.69 5.36 6.93
C CYS A 240 -19.93 5.92 7.62
N THR A 241 -20.70 6.78 6.94
CA THR A 241 -21.83 7.48 7.57
C THR A 241 -23.05 7.60 6.66
N ASP A 242 -24.23 7.53 7.26
CA ASP A 242 -25.54 7.82 6.65
C ASP A 242 -26.01 9.27 6.92
N ASP A 243 -25.24 10.06 7.69
CA ASP A 243 -25.54 11.46 7.98
C ASP A 243 -25.09 12.38 6.82
N VAL A 244 -25.69 12.13 5.66
CA VAL A 244 -25.44 12.88 4.42
C VAL A 244 -26.75 13.23 3.72
N THR A 245 -26.71 14.27 2.89
CA THR A 245 -27.84 14.62 2.02
C THR A 245 -27.59 14.03 0.63
N PHE A 246 -28.36 13.01 0.25
CA PHE A 246 -28.32 12.48 -1.11
C PHE A 246 -29.01 13.44 -2.09
N SER A 247 -28.54 13.48 -3.34
CA SER A 247 -29.12 14.31 -4.40
C SER A 247 -30.48 13.78 -4.89
N GLU A 248 -30.69 12.48 -4.80
CA GLU A 248 -31.91 11.80 -5.25
C GLU A 248 -32.80 11.40 -4.06
N ASP A 249 -34.05 11.87 -4.06
CA ASP A 249 -35.04 11.57 -3.02
C ASP A 249 -35.26 10.07 -2.85
N GLY A 250 -35.29 9.62 -1.60
CA GLY A 250 -35.51 8.21 -1.27
C GLY A 250 -34.26 7.32 -1.35
N THR A 251 -33.10 7.88 -1.72
CA THR A 251 -31.81 7.18 -1.56
C THR A 251 -31.53 6.94 -0.07
N THR A 252 -31.13 5.72 0.28
CA THR A 252 -30.73 5.34 1.64
C THR A 252 -29.38 4.64 1.61
N GLY A 253 -28.70 4.56 2.75
CA GLY A 253 -27.42 3.88 2.91
C GLY A 253 -26.35 4.82 3.45
N SER A 254 -25.12 4.32 3.50
CA SER A 254 -23.96 5.05 4.02
C SER A 254 -22.95 5.29 2.91
N VAL A 255 -22.16 6.35 3.05
CA VAL A 255 -21.05 6.69 2.14
C VAL A 255 -19.77 6.94 2.93
N CYS A 256 -18.63 6.75 2.27
CA CYS A 256 -17.33 7.13 2.78
C CYS A 256 -17.17 8.64 2.71
N LEU A 257 -17.19 9.28 3.88
CA LEU A 257 -17.13 10.72 4.04
C LEU A 257 -15.77 11.15 4.59
N PRO A 258 -14.90 11.76 3.76
CA PRO A 258 -13.64 12.30 4.25
C PRO A 258 -13.85 13.59 5.05
N THR A 259 -12.86 13.91 5.87
CA THR A 259 -12.79 15.19 6.58
C THR A 259 -12.57 16.33 5.57
N LEU A 260 -13.30 17.44 5.74
CA LEU A 260 -13.10 18.65 4.92
C LEU A 260 -11.75 19.30 5.26
N GLY A 261 -11.03 19.73 4.22
CA GLY A 261 -9.73 20.41 4.32
C GLY A 261 -9.83 21.93 4.50
#